data_AF-A0AA96N4C9-F1
#
_entry.id   AF-A0AA96N4C9-F1
#
_cell.length_a   1.000
_cell.length_b   1.000
_cell.length_c   1.000
_cell.angle_alpha   90.00
_cell.angle_beta   90.00
_cell.angle_gamma   90.00
#
_symmetry.space_group_name_H-M   'P 1'
#
loop_
_entity.id
_entity.type
_entity.pdbx_description
1 polymer ?
#
loop_
_entity_poly.entity_id
_entity_poly.type
_entity_poly.pdbx_seq_one_letter_code
_entity_poly.pdbx_strand_id
1 'polypeptide(L)'
;MIKEMTEDVAMRLRQHGAAGIALDISYNRDIEDHGFKHQILLPRRTNKTAELCEHFVQLYKKYWDGQSVRQIHVVCSKLQPAAHEQIDLFTPSELDERRHVLDETIDQIRDRFDKKAIFHAYSLMKGSTYLQRASHIGGHKGAST
;
A
#
# COMPACT_ATOMS: atom_id res chain seq x y z
N MET A 1 10.21 -1.81 0.56
CA MET A 1 9.51 -1.53 -0.70
C MET A 1 8.01 -1.87 -0.69
N ILE A 2 7.55 -3.13 -0.72
CA ILE A 2 6.09 -3.42 -0.86
C ILE A 2 5.26 -2.73 0.23
N LYS A 3 5.68 -2.83 1.49
CA LYS A 3 5.01 -2.16 2.61
C LYS A 3 4.91 -0.63 2.42
N GLU A 4 6.00 0.00 1.96
CA GLU A 4 6.05 1.45 1.66
C GLU A 4 5.03 1.82 0.58
N MET A 5 4.94 1.02 -0.48
CA MET A 5 4.02 1.26 -1.59
C MET A 5 2.57 1.06 -1.17
N THR A 6 2.31 0.05 -0.35
CA THR A 6 0.98 -0.22 0.16
C THR A 6 0.50 0.86 1.12
N GLU A 7 1.37 1.39 1.98
CA GLU A 7 1.06 2.57 2.82
C GLU A 7 0.62 3.76 1.98
N ASP A 8 1.37 4.08 0.93
CA ASP A 8 1.04 5.16 -0.01
C ASP A 8 -0.33 4.95 -0.68
N VAL A 9 -0.67 3.71 -1.03
CA VAL A 9 -1.98 3.36 -1.63
C VAL A 9 -3.10 3.47 -0.58
N ALA A 10 -2.88 2.96 0.63
CA ALA A 10 -3.87 2.99 1.71
C ALA A 10 -4.22 4.42 2.11
N MET A 11 -3.22 5.29 2.26
CA MET A 11 -3.40 6.72 2.52
C MET A 11 -4.24 7.40 1.43
N ARG A 12 -3.93 7.15 0.14
CA ARG A 12 -4.72 7.72 -0.97
C ARG A 12 -6.16 7.22 -0.99
N LEU A 13 -6.37 5.94 -0.68
CA LEU A 13 -7.72 5.39 -0.54
C LEU A 13 -8.51 6.12 0.54
N ARG A 14 -7.91 6.35 1.73
CA ARG A 14 -8.53 7.11 2.81
C ARG A 14 -8.78 8.57 2.44
N GLN A 15 -7.82 9.25 1.81
CA GLN A 15 -8.00 10.63 1.33
C GLN A 15 -9.17 10.79 0.35
N HIS A 16 -9.46 9.76 -0.44
CA HIS A 16 -10.60 9.74 -1.36
C HIS A 16 -11.87 9.08 -0.78
N GLY A 17 -11.88 8.75 0.51
CA GLY A 17 -13.02 8.08 1.15
C GLY A 17 -13.37 6.75 0.48
N ALA A 18 -12.38 6.05 -0.08
CA ALA A 18 -12.55 4.85 -0.87
C ALA A 18 -11.95 3.62 -0.17
N ALA A 19 -12.50 2.45 -0.47
CA ALA A 19 -11.95 1.15 -0.12
C ALA A 19 -11.95 0.27 -1.38
N GLY A 20 -10.91 -0.53 -1.56
CA GLY A 20 -10.77 -1.40 -2.73
C GLY A 20 -10.63 -2.87 -2.34
N ILE A 21 -10.70 -3.74 -3.36
CA ILE A 21 -10.81 -5.19 -3.17
C ILE A 21 -9.87 -5.97 -4.07
N ALA A 22 -9.21 -5.35 -5.05
CA ALA A 22 -8.35 -6.07 -5.99
C ALA A 22 -6.91 -5.55 -5.99
N LEU A 23 -5.96 -6.45 -5.73
CA LEU A 23 -4.55 -6.17 -5.51
C LEU A 23 -3.68 -6.71 -6.65
N ASP A 24 -2.99 -5.84 -7.39
CA ASP A 24 -2.08 -6.25 -8.47
C ASP A 24 -0.60 -6.07 -8.08
N ILE A 25 0.21 -7.11 -8.30
CA ILE A 25 1.68 -7.05 -8.31
C ILE A 25 2.21 -7.45 -9.68
N SER A 26 3.14 -6.66 -10.23
CA SER A 26 3.86 -7.03 -11.45
C SER A 26 5.31 -6.57 -11.47
N TYR A 27 6.17 -7.36 -12.15
CA TYR A 27 7.58 -7.04 -12.42
C TYR A 27 8.00 -7.39 -13.86
N ASN A 28 9.01 -6.68 -14.36
CA ASN A 28 9.58 -6.86 -15.70
C ASN A 28 10.91 -7.66 -15.62
N ARG A 29 11.06 -8.71 -16.43
CA ARG A 29 12.26 -9.57 -16.54
C ARG A 29 13.11 -9.14 -17.75
N ASP A 30 14.41 -9.38 -17.72
CA ASP A 30 15.20 -9.35 -18.97
C ASP A 30 14.86 -10.57 -19.82
N ILE A 31 14.58 -10.31 -21.10
CA ILE A 31 14.63 -11.27 -22.21
C ILE A 31 13.46 -12.27 -22.23
N GLU A 32 12.56 -12.01 -23.19
CA GLU A 32 11.60 -12.93 -23.84
C GLU A 32 10.43 -13.52 -23.06
N ASP A 33 10.32 -13.37 -21.74
CA ASP A 33 9.23 -14.01 -20.97
C ASP A 33 8.27 -13.01 -20.29
N HIS A 34 6.97 -13.30 -20.38
CA HIS A 34 5.89 -12.40 -19.98
C HIS A 34 6.01 -12.02 -18.49
N GLY A 35 6.06 -10.71 -18.20
CA GLY A 35 5.98 -10.21 -16.83
C GLY A 35 4.79 -10.81 -16.08
N PHE A 36 4.94 -11.01 -14.78
CA PHE A 36 3.90 -11.64 -13.97
C PHE A 36 2.88 -10.58 -13.53
N LYS A 37 1.58 -10.81 -13.73
CA LYS A 37 0.52 -9.98 -13.13
C LYS A 37 -0.43 -10.90 -12.40
N HIS A 38 -0.56 -10.73 -11.09
CA HIS A 38 -1.57 -11.46 -10.31
C HIS A 38 -2.46 -10.51 -9.56
N GLN A 39 -3.75 -10.79 -9.68
CA GLN A 39 -4.82 -10.06 -9.02
C GLN A 39 -5.51 -11.02 -8.05
N ILE A 40 -5.69 -10.61 -6.80
CA ILE A 40 -6.58 -11.31 -5.86
C ILE A 40 -7.77 -10.42 -5.52
N LEU A 41 -8.92 -11.03 -5.35
CA LEU A 41 -10.09 -10.38 -4.76
C LEU A 41 -10.06 -10.62 -3.25
N LEU A 42 -10.03 -9.54 -2.47
CA LEU A 42 -10.13 -9.61 -1.02
C LEU A 42 -11.55 -10.05 -0.60
N PRO A 43 -11.70 -10.75 0.53
CA PRO A 43 -13.00 -11.18 1.02
C PRO A 43 -13.88 -9.99 1.41
N ARG A 44 -13.25 -8.87 1.82
CA ARG A 44 -13.90 -7.62 2.19
C ARG A 44 -13.13 -6.44 1.63
N ARG A 45 -13.82 -5.32 1.44
CA ARG A 45 -13.21 -4.06 1.03
C ARG A 45 -12.49 -3.47 2.22
N THR A 46 -11.31 -2.89 1.98
CA THR A 46 -10.52 -2.28 3.04
C THR A 46 -9.68 -1.14 2.51
N ASN A 47 -9.41 -0.17 3.38
CA ASN A 47 -8.40 0.87 3.22
C ASN A 47 -7.41 0.88 4.40
N LYS A 48 -7.44 -0.16 5.25
CA LYS A 48 -6.53 -0.32 6.38
C LYS A 48 -5.15 -0.69 5.89
N THR A 49 -4.16 0.06 6.37
CA THR A 49 -2.76 -0.12 5.94
C THR A 49 -2.27 -1.52 6.25
N ALA A 50 -2.55 -2.02 7.46
CA ALA A 50 -2.06 -3.31 7.93
C ALA A 50 -2.61 -4.48 7.11
N GLU A 51 -3.92 -4.48 6.84
CA GLU A 51 -4.60 -5.55 6.08
C GLU A 51 -4.15 -5.56 4.62
N LEU A 52 -4.10 -4.39 3.96
CA LEU A 52 -3.58 -4.30 2.61
C LEU A 52 -2.11 -4.76 2.56
N CYS A 53 -1.27 -4.35 3.52
CA CYS A 53 0.13 -4.75 3.57
C CYS A 53 0.27 -6.26 3.67
N GLU A 54 -0.51 -6.90 4.55
CA GLU A 54 -0.51 -8.33 4.72
C GLU A 54 -0.86 -9.05 3.41
N HIS A 55 -1.97 -8.66 2.77
CA HIS A 55 -2.40 -9.30 1.52
C HIS A 55 -1.40 -9.11 0.37
N PHE A 56 -0.83 -7.92 0.20
CA PHE A 56 0.19 -7.70 -0.84
C PHE A 56 1.46 -8.52 -0.56
N VAL A 57 1.90 -8.63 0.70
CA VAL A 57 3.06 -9.46 1.05
C VAL A 57 2.78 -10.95 0.85
N GLN A 58 1.58 -11.42 1.19
CA GLN A 58 1.17 -12.81 0.94
C GLN A 58 1.11 -13.11 -0.56
N LEU A 59 0.51 -12.22 -1.35
CA LEU A 59 0.45 -12.32 -2.81
C LEU A 59 1.86 -12.39 -3.41
N TYR A 60 2.76 -11.49 -2.98
CA TYR A 60 4.14 -11.51 -3.42
C TYR A 60 4.84 -12.83 -3.09
N LYS A 61 4.77 -13.28 -1.83
CA LYS A 61 5.42 -14.53 -1.39
C LYS A 61 4.87 -15.77 -2.09
N LYS A 62 3.58 -15.81 -2.42
CA LYS A 62 2.93 -16.96 -3.04
C LYS A 62 3.42 -17.19 -4.47
N TYR A 63 3.75 -16.12 -5.17
CA TYR A 63 3.93 -16.17 -6.61
C TYR A 63 5.32 -15.75 -7.09
N TRP A 64 6.09 -15.07 -6.26
CA TRP A 64 7.48 -14.78 -6.56
C TRP A 64 8.33 -16.03 -6.35
N ASP A 65 9.07 -16.42 -7.38
CA ASP A 65 9.87 -17.66 -7.41
C ASP A 65 11.35 -17.32 -7.63
N GLY A 66 11.87 -16.38 -6.85
CA GLY A 66 13.30 -16.06 -6.82
C GLY A 66 13.83 -15.20 -7.98
N GLN A 67 12.96 -14.74 -8.88
CA GLN A 67 13.40 -14.02 -10.10
C GLN A 67 13.80 -12.57 -9.80
N SER A 68 14.62 -11.96 -10.67
CA SER A 68 15.01 -10.56 -10.54
C SER A 68 13.80 -9.62 -10.78
N VAL A 69 13.61 -8.67 -9.86
CA VAL A 69 12.48 -7.74 -9.85
C VAL A 69 12.99 -6.33 -10.13
N ARG A 70 12.64 -5.75 -11.29
CA ARG A 70 12.99 -4.37 -11.65
C ARG A 70 11.99 -3.32 -11.19
N GLN A 71 10.71 -3.67 -11.28
CA GLN A 71 9.61 -2.76 -10.98
C GLN A 71 8.55 -3.56 -10.23
N ILE A 72 7.90 -2.93 -9.26
CA ILE A 72 6.75 -3.48 -8.56
C ILE A 72 5.61 -2.49 -8.77
N HIS A 73 4.49 -2.96 -9.28
CA HIS A 73 3.24 -2.20 -9.22
C HIS A 73 2.43 -2.68 -8.02
N VAL A 74 1.75 -1.76 -7.34
CA VAL A 74 0.81 -2.05 -6.26
C VAL A 74 -0.44 -1.24 -6.60
N VAL A 75 -1.50 -1.94 -6.98
CA VAL A 75 -2.76 -1.29 -7.41
C VAL A 75 -3.89 -1.82 -6.57
N CYS A 76 -4.75 -0.91 -6.12
CA CYS A 76 -6.03 -1.25 -5.52
C CYS A 76 -7.14 -0.86 -6.51
N SER A 77 -8.00 -1.82 -6.88
CA SER A 77 -9.06 -1.61 -7.86
C SER A 77 -10.44 -2.03 -7.33
N LYS A 78 -11.49 -1.78 -8.13
CA LYS A 78 -12.91 -1.96 -7.76
C LYS A 78 -13.28 -1.16 -6.51
N LEU A 79 -12.96 0.13 -6.56
CA LEU A 79 -13.14 1.08 -5.46
C LEU A 79 -14.62 1.33 -5.17
N GLN A 80 -14.95 1.47 -3.89
CA GLN A 80 -16.26 1.91 -3.43
C GLN A 80 -16.12 2.91 -2.28
N PRO A 81 -17.15 3.72 -2.01
CA PRO A 81 -17.19 4.56 -0.82
C PRO A 81 -16.95 3.74 0.45
N ALA A 82 -16.07 4.22 1.33
CA ALA A 82 -15.71 3.59 2.59
C ALA A 82 -16.78 3.80 3.70
N ALA A 83 -18.04 4.04 3.32
CA ALA A 83 -19.12 4.45 4.23
C ALA A 83 -19.47 3.40 5.29
N HIS A 84 -19.25 2.11 5.00
CA HIS A 84 -19.49 1.03 5.95
C HIS A 84 -18.31 0.07 5.92
N GLU A 85 -17.64 -0.07 7.07
CA GLU A 85 -16.59 -1.05 7.25
C GLU A 85 -17.18 -2.39 7.69
N GLN A 86 -16.71 -3.48 7.08
CA GLN A 86 -17.09 -4.82 7.50
C GLN A 86 -16.24 -5.25 8.70
N ILE A 87 -16.90 -5.50 9.83
CA ILE A 87 -16.25 -5.97 11.06
C ILE A 87 -15.72 -7.39 10.86
N ASP A 88 -14.52 -7.65 11.35
CA ASP A 88 -13.99 -9.00 11.52
C ASP A 88 -14.36 -9.51 12.91
N LEU A 89 -15.07 -10.65 12.98
CA LEU A 89 -15.50 -11.27 14.24
C LEU A 89 -14.34 -11.81 15.07
N PHE A 90 -13.21 -12.08 14.44
CA PHE A 90 -12.05 -12.70 15.09
C PHE A 90 -10.98 -11.70 15.53
N THR A 91 -11.09 -10.44 15.07
CA THR A 91 -10.22 -9.35 15.52
C THR A 91 -10.91 -8.57 16.65
N PRO A 92 -10.25 -8.37 17.81
CA PRO A 92 -10.81 -7.51 18.86
C PRO A 92 -11.10 -6.10 18.33
N SER A 93 -12.32 -5.60 18.54
CA SER A 93 -12.75 -4.29 18.01
C SER A 93 -11.84 -3.15 18.45
N GLU A 94 -11.41 -3.15 19.71
CA GLU A 94 -10.49 -2.13 20.25
C GLU A 94 -9.16 -2.11 19.49
N LEU A 95 -8.62 -3.27 19.12
CA LEU A 95 -7.37 -3.34 18.35
C LEU A 95 -7.55 -2.77 16.95
N ASP A 96 -8.69 -3.06 16.33
CA ASP A 96 -9.02 -2.63 14.99
C ASP A 96 -9.25 -1.11 14.93
N GLU A 97 -9.99 -0.56 15.88
CA GLU A 97 -10.19 0.88 16.09
C GLU A 97 -8.86 1.60 16.33
N ARG A 98 -8.01 1.07 17.22
CA ARG A 98 -6.69 1.66 17.49
C ARG A 98 -5.80 1.71 16.26
N ARG A 99 -5.85 0.68 15.41
CA ARG A 99 -5.11 0.67 14.13
C ARG A 99 -5.66 1.71 13.16
N HIS A 100 -6.99 1.84 13.10
CA HIS A 100 -7.64 2.84 12.24
C HIS A 100 -7.27 4.27 12.66
N VAL A 101 -7.38 4.59 13.95
CA VAL A 101 -6.99 5.91 14.49
C VAL A 101 -5.52 6.19 14.26
N LEU A 102 -4.64 5.17 14.39
CA LEU A 102 -3.23 5.31 14.09
C LEU A 102 -2.98 5.67 12.62
N ASP A 103 -3.61 4.94 11.69
CA ASP A 103 -3.53 5.20 10.25
C ASP A 103 -3.96 6.64 9.91
N GLU A 104 -5.10 7.08 10.44
CA GLU A 104 -5.60 8.45 10.26
C GLU A 104 -4.67 9.50 10.86
N THR A 105 -4.12 9.25 12.05
CA THR A 105 -3.19 10.16 12.72
C THR A 105 -1.91 10.33 11.91
N ILE A 106 -1.36 9.22 11.38
CA ILE A 106 -0.18 9.26 10.53
C ILE A 106 -0.46 10.06 9.26
N ASP A 107 -1.62 9.85 8.64
CA ASP A 107 -2.02 10.57 7.43
C ASP A 107 -2.15 12.08 7.69
N GLN A 108 -2.78 12.48 8.80
CA GLN A 108 -2.91 13.90 9.19
C GLN A 108 -1.54 14.56 9.40
N ILE A 109 -0.59 13.86 10.02
CA ILE A 109 0.78 14.38 10.20
C ILE A 109 1.46 14.56 8.84
N ARG A 110 1.34 13.58 7.94
CA ARG A 110 1.94 13.62 6.60
C ARG A 110 1.33 14.69 5.70
N ASP A 111 0.03 14.94 5.83
CA ASP A 111 -0.67 16.01 5.11
C ASP A 111 -0.20 17.39 5.56
N ARG A 112 0.01 17.56 6.87
CA ARG A 112 0.46 18.84 7.45
C ARG A 112 1.95 19.13 7.29
N PHE A 113 2.80 18.11 7.39
CA PHE A 113 4.25 18.27 7.50
C PHE A 113 5.05 17.57 6.39
N ASP A 114 4.38 17.14 5.32
CA ASP A 114 4.94 16.33 4.23
C ASP A 114 5.25 14.88 4.63
N LYS A 115 5.35 13.99 3.63
CA LYS A 115 5.56 12.54 3.79
C LYS A 115 6.84 12.18 4.53
N LYS A 116 7.80 13.10 4.60
CA LYS A 116 9.08 12.91 5.29
C LYS A 116 8.98 13.18 6.80
N ALA A 117 7.89 13.74 7.30
CA ALA A 117 7.72 14.03 8.73
C ALA A 117 7.61 12.77 9.58
N ILE A 118 6.90 11.74 9.07
CA ILE A 118 6.73 10.46 9.75
C ILE A 118 6.69 9.31 8.74
N PHE A 119 7.51 8.30 9.01
CA PHE A 119 7.59 7.07 8.22
C PHE A 119 8.15 5.94 9.07
N HIS A 120 7.87 4.70 8.69
CA HIS A 120 8.37 3.55 9.42
C HIS A 120 9.89 3.39 9.29
N ALA A 121 10.55 2.98 10.36
CA ALA A 121 12.01 2.80 10.42
C ALA A 121 12.56 1.87 9.33
N TYR A 122 11.79 0.86 8.89
CA TYR A 122 12.20 -0.04 7.81
C TYR A 122 12.41 0.71 6.47
N SER A 123 11.86 1.91 6.32
CA SER A 123 12.06 2.78 5.16
C SER A 123 13.47 3.41 5.09
N LEU A 124 14.30 3.23 6.12
CA LEU A 124 15.72 3.61 6.14
C LEU A 124 16.64 2.44 5.75
N MET A 125 16.11 1.23 5.59
CA MET A 125 16.91 0.06 5.22
C MET A 125 17.44 0.18 3.79
N LYS A 126 18.60 -0.46 3.55
CA LYS A 126 19.20 -0.56 2.20
C LYS A 126 18.21 -1.20 1.23
N GLY A 127 17.95 -0.52 0.10
CA GLY A 127 16.97 -0.95 -0.90
C GLY A 127 15.56 -0.37 -0.72
N SER A 128 15.31 0.41 0.33
CA SER A 128 14.12 1.28 0.42
C SER A 128 14.18 2.37 -0.65
N THR A 129 13.02 2.74 -1.16
CA THR A 129 12.88 3.85 -2.13
C THR A 129 12.00 4.98 -1.58
N TYR A 130 11.52 4.86 -0.33
CA TYR A 130 10.57 5.78 0.28
C TYR A 130 11.03 7.24 0.20
N LEU A 131 12.24 7.57 0.69
CA LEU A 131 12.72 8.96 0.73
C LEU A 131 12.90 9.57 -0.67
N GLN A 132 13.30 8.77 -1.66
CA GLN A 132 13.42 9.20 -3.05
C GLN A 132 12.04 9.50 -3.64
N ARG A 133 11.04 8.68 -3.32
CA ARG A 133 9.65 8.78 -3.79
C ARG A 133 8.81 9.78 -3.01
N ALA A 134 9.22 10.16 -1.80
CA ALA A 134 8.49 11.11 -0.96
C ALA A 134 8.33 12.47 -1.64
N SER A 135 9.26 12.86 -2.52
CA SER A 135 9.16 14.05 -3.37
C SER A 135 8.46 13.81 -4.73
N HIS A 136 7.83 12.66 -4.93
CA HIS A 136 7.15 12.32 -6.18
C HIS A 136 5.63 12.29 -5.99
N ILE A 137 4.90 12.90 -6.92
CA ILE A 137 3.44 12.88 -7.00
C ILE A 137 3.06 11.93 -8.14
N GLY A 138 2.36 10.83 -7.83
CA GLY A 138 1.89 9.87 -8.85
C GLY A 138 2.98 9.13 -9.63
N GLY A 139 4.25 9.23 -9.24
CA GLY A 139 5.39 8.65 -9.99
C GLY A 139 6.18 9.68 -10.80
N HIS A 140 5.72 10.94 -10.86
CA HIS A 140 6.48 12.05 -11.42
C HIS A 140 7.14 12.86 -10.30
N LYS A 141 8.30 13.47 -10.58
CA LYS A 141 8.91 14.43 -9.66
C LYS A 141 7.90 15.55 -9.43
N GLY A 142 7.39 15.67 -8.20
CA GLY A 142 6.58 16.82 -7.83
C GLY A 142 7.52 18.03 -7.85
N ALA A 143 7.12 19.10 -8.54
CA ALA A 143 7.77 20.38 -8.35
C ALA A 143 7.41 20.84 -6.92
N SER A 144 8.28 20.56 -5.95
CA SER A 144 8.25 21.28 -4.68
C SER A 144 8.62 22.73 -5.00
N THR A 145 7.65 23.64 -4.88
CA THR A 145 7.92 25.07 -4.72
C THR A 145 8.02 25.35 -3.23
#